data_AF-A0A8B6FIW1-F1
#
_entry.id   AF-A0A8B6FIW1-F1
#
_cell.length_a   1.000
_cell.length_b   1.000
_cell.length_c   1.000
_cell.angle_alpha   90.00
_cell.angle_beta   90.00
_cell.angle_gamma   90.00
#
_symmetry.space_group_name_H-M   'P 1'
#
loop_
_entity.id
_entity.type
_entity.pdbx_description
1 polymer ?
#
loop_
_entity_poly.entity_id
_entity_poly.type
_entity_poly.pdbx_seq_one_letter_code
_entity_poly.pdbx_strand_id
1 'polypeptide(L)'
;KAAALGILEKNEDVKSVPFFWTMMYKKSIRYTGYGFGYDDIVVHGDLDAPNFTAFYTKGDEVVAVATLGTDPVAAQVAEIMYAGQKILKAEIQDSVDAVVEKFAKL
;
A
#
# COMPACT_ATOMS: atom_id res chain seq x y z
N LYS A 1 -15.08 8.85 -12.39
CA LYS A 1 -16.24 7.94 -12.21
C LYS A 1 -17.35 8.58 -11.37
N ALA A 2 -17.13 8.82 -10.07
CA ALA A 2 -18.18 9.30 -9.15
C ALA A 2 -18.89 10.60 -9.59
N ALA A 3 -18.15 11.61 -10.07
CA ALA A 3 -18.77 12.84 -10.58
C ALA A 3 -19.72 12.60 -11.77
N ALA A 4 -19.33 11.73 -12.72
CA ALA A 4 -20.19 11.39 -13.86
C ALA A 4 -21.46 10.63 -13.41
N LEU A 5 -21.33 9.76 -12.41
CA LEU A 5 -22.48 9.08 -11.80
C LEU A 5 -23.40 10.06 -11.08
N GLY A 6 -22.86 11.06 -10.39
CA GLY A 6 -23.65 12.13 -9.76
C GLY A 6 -24.43 12.96 -10.77
N ILE A 7 -23.85 13.27 -11.94
CA ILE A 7 -24.55 13.94 -13.05
C ILE A 7 -25.73 13.09 -13.57
N LEU A 8 -25.60 11.75 -13.54
CA LEU A 8 -26.66 10.81 -13.92
C LEU A 8 -27.63 10.48 -12.78
N GLU A 9 -27.58 11.22 -11.66
CA GLU A 9 -28.36 10.95 -10.44
C GLU A 9 -28.14 9.55 -9.84
N LYS A 10 -27.04 8.89 -10.20
CA LYS A 10 -26.63 7.57 -9.70
C LYS A 10 -25.54 7.71 -8.63
N ASN A 11 -25.79 8.54 -7.62
CA ASN A 11 -24.79 8.85 -6.59
C ASN A 11 -24.27 7.56 -5.93
N GLU A 12 -22.94 7.43 -5.89
CA GLU A 12 -22.22 6.34 -5.21
C GLU A 12 -21.17 6.96 -4.29
N ASP A 13 -20.97 6.35 -3.12
CA ASP A 13 -19.90 6.73 -2.20
C ASP A 13 -18.53 6.52 -2.86
N VAL A 14 -17.65 7.51 -2.69
CA VAL A 14 -16.26 7.40 -3.17
C VAL A 14 -15.46 6.58 -2.17
N LYS A 15 -15.34 5.29 -2.48
CA LYS A 15 -14.41 4.39 -1.79
C LYS A 15 -13.17 4.20 -2.67
N SER A 16 -12.02 4.66 -2.22
CA SER A 16 -10.73 4.42 -2.90
C SER A 16 -9.58 4.50 -1.92
N VAL A 17 -8.55 3.69 -2.15
CA VAL A 17 -7.27 3.82 -1.45
C VAL A 17 -6.34 4.73 -2.27
N PRO A 18 -5.68 5.73 -1.67
CA PRO A 18 -4.69 6.54 -2.36
C PRO A 18 -3.59 5.64 -2.94
N PHE A 19 -3.36 5.75 -4.25
CA PHE A 19 -2.33 5.01 -4.96
C PHE A 19 -1.58 5.97 -5.88
N PHE A 20 -0.26 5.90 -5.86
CA PHE A 20 0.60 6.74 -6.66
C PHE A 20 1.78 5.93 -7.21
N TRP A 21 2.34 6.36 -8.34
CA TRP A 21 3.59 5.83 -8.83
C TRP A 21 4.41 6.94 -9.48
N THR A 22 5.72 6.79 -9.46
CA THR A 22 6.64 7.66 -10.19
C THR A 22 7.80 6.85 -10.75
N MET A 23 8.42 7.36 -11.81
CA MET A 23 9.61 6.76 -12.40
C MET A 23 10.76 7.76 -12.33
N MET A 24 11.83 7.38 -11.64
CA MET A 24 13.05 8.17 -11.53
C MET A 24 14.24 7.32 -11.97
N TYR A 25 15.02 7.78 -12.95
CA TYR A 25 16.17 7.05 -13.48
C TYR A 25 15.86 5.58 -13.87
N LYS A 26 14.74 5.35 -14.56
CA LYS A 26 14.22 4.02 -14.93
C LYS A 26 13.84 3.10 -13.77
N LYS A 27 13.82 3.60 -12.53
CA LYS A 27 13.32 2.89 -11.36
C LYS A 27 11.89 3.34 -11.08
N SER A 28 10.96 2.39 -11.03
CA SER A 28 9.54 2.65 -10.77
C SER A 28 9.24 2.43 -9.29
N ILE A 29 8.84 3.50 -8.60
CA ILE A 29 8.36 3.43 -7.22
C ILE A 29 6.85 3.46 -7.25
N ARG A 30 6.21 2.53 -6.53
CA ARG A 30 4.76 2.54 -6.29
C ARG A 30 4.51 2.82 -4.82
N TYR A 31 3.44 3.56 -4.56
CA TYR A 31 3.05 3.99 -3.23
C TYR A 31 1.56 3.79 -3.03
N THR A 32 1.18 3.31 -1.84
CA THR A 32 -0.21 3.05 -1.47
C THR A 32 -0.45 3.50 -0.04
N GLY A 33 -1.63 4.05 0.21
CA GLY A 33 -2.06 4.50 1.54
C GLY A 33 -1.75 5.97 1.79
N TYR A 34 -1.87 6.39 3.04
CA TYR A 34 -1.66 7.78 3.45
C TYR A 34 -0.78 7.81 4.70
N GLY A 35 0.53 7.93 4.49
CA GLY A 35 1.52 7.84 5.55
C GLY A 35 1.66 9.08 6.44
N PHE A 36 0.76 10.06 6.39
CA PHE A 36 0.93 11.26 7.21
C PHE A 36 0.86 10.93 8.71
N GLY A 37 1.91 11.32 9.45
CA GLY A 37 2.02 11.05 10.89
C GLY A 37 2.36 9.60 11.23
N TYR A 38 3.02 8.87 10.33
CA TYR A 38 3.71 7.63 10.65
C TYR A 38 4.77 7.87 11.74
N ASP A 39 5.04 6.85 12.56
CA ASP A 39 6.03 6.90 13.64
C ASP A 39 7.17 5.89 13.47
N ASP A 40 7.04 4.92 12.56
CA ASP A 40 8.11 3.99 12.22
C ASP A 40 8.03 3.50 10.76
N ILE A 41 9.13 2.93 10.28
CA ILE A 41 9.24 2.32 8.95
C ILE A 41 9.88 0.95 9.06
N VAL A 42 9.19 -0.07 8.55
CA VAL A 42 9.73 -1.43 8.42
C VAL A 42 10.12 -1.68 6.97
N VAL A 43 11.41 -1.96 6.74
CA VAL A 43 11.97 -2.13 5.40
C VAL A 43 12.35 -3.59 5.17
N HIS A 44 11.93 -4.11 4.01
CA HIS A 44 12.31 -5.40 3.47
C HIS A 44 13.04 -5.23 2.14
N GLY A 45 14.05 -6.07 1.90
CA GLY A 45 14.89 -6.01 0.71
C GLY A 45 16.13 -5.14 0.92
N ASP A 46 16.64 -4.56 -0.15
CA ASP A 46 17.89 -3.81 -0.16
C ASP A 46 17.61 -2.38 -0.65
N LEU A 47 18.08 -1.39 0.12
CA LEU A 47 17.96 0.02 -0.26
C LEU A 47 19.08 0.44 -1.23
N ASP A 48 20.23 -0.24 -1.18
CA ASP A 48 21.38 0.01 -2.04
C ASP A 48 21.22 -0.70 -3.39
N ALA A 49 20.74 -1.94 -3.39
CA ALA A 49 20.28 -2.62 -4.60
C ALA A 49 18.78 -2.33 -4.79
N PRO A 50 18.36 -1.48 -5.74
CA PRO A 50 17.01 -0.91 -5.84
C PRO A 50 15.91 -1.98 -5.97
N ASN A 51 15.53 -2.57 -4.84
CA ASN A 51 14.62 -3.69 -4.71
C ASN A 51 14.19 -3.78 -3.24
N PHE A 52 13.14 -3.03 -2.88
CA PHE A 52 12.68 -2.95 -1.50
C PHE A 52 11.18 -2.72 -1.38
N THR A 53 10.67 -3.03 -0.20
CA THR A 53 9.34 -2.68 0.31
C THR A 53 9.52 -1.95 1.64
N ALA A 54 9.03 -0.72 1.74
CA ALA A 54 9.05 0.09 2.96
C ALA A 54 7.61 0.31 3.44
N PHE A 55 7.26 -0.31 4.57
CA PHE A 55 5.99 -0.14 5.25
C PHE A 55 6.08 1.00 6.25
N TYR A 56 5.21 2.00 6.10
CA TYR A 56 5.06 3.07 7.08
C TYR A 56 4.00 2.66 8.09
N THR A 57 4.35 2.70 9.37
CA THR A 57 3.43 2.33 10.46
C THR A 57 3.09 3.53 11.33
N LYS A 58 1.91 3.49 11.94
CA LYS A 58 1.50 4.38 13.01
C LYS A 58 0.99 3.53 14.16
N GLY A 59 1.73 3.48 15.26
CA GLY A 59 1.52 2.49 16.31
C GLY A 59 1.77 1.08 15.79
N ASP A 60 0.74 0.25 15.86
CA ASP A 60 0.77 -1.15 15.43
C ASP A 60 0.19 -1.39 14.03
N GLU A 61 -0.24 -0.34 13.30
CA GLU A 61 -0.91 -0.48 11.99
C GLU A 61 -0.06 0.08 10.85
N VAL A 62 -0.03 -0.63 9.71
CA VAL A 62 0.53 -0.14 8.45
C VAL A 62 -0.44 0.87 7.84
N VAL A 63 0.03 2.11 7.66
CA VAL A 63 -0.75 3.23 7.10
C VAL A 63 -0.41 3.52 5.65
N ALA A 64 0.77 3.10 5.20
CA ALA A 64 1.20 3.20 3.81
C ALA A 64 2.33 2.23 3.48
N VAL A 65 2.58 2.02 2.19
CA VAL A 65 3.73 1.26 1.69
C VAL A 65 4.34 1.96 0.47
N ALA A 66 5.67 1.96 0.38
CA ALA A 66 6.42 2.28 -0.83
C ALA A 66 7.16 1.03 -1.32
N THR A 67 7.08 0.73 -2.61
CA THR A 67 7.78 -0.42 -3.21
C THR A 67 8.61 0.01 -4.41
N LEU A 68 9.71 -0.69 -4.62
CA LEU A 68 10.55 -0.60 -5.80
C LEU A 68 11.03 -2.01 -6.12
N GLY A 69 10.72 -2.55 -7.30
CA GLY A 69 11.17 -3.89 -7.72
C GLY A 69 10.45 -5.08 -7.07
N THR A 70 9.55 -4.84 -6.10
CA THR A 70 8.81 -5.86 -5.34
C THR A 70 7.33 -5.95 -5.73
N ASP A 71 7.01 -5.77 -7.02
CA ASP A 71 5.64 -6.00 -7.48
C ASP A 71 5.19 -7.45 -7.24
N PRO A 72 3.91 -7.70 -6.87
CA PRO A 72 2.79 -6.75 -6.85
C PRO A 72 2.45 -6.17 -5.45
N VAL A 73 3.40 -6.13 -4.50
CA VAL A 73 3.11 -5.86 -3.07
C VAL A 73 2.29 -4.59 -2.82
N ALA A 74 2.60 -3.47 -3.47
CA ALA A 74 1.83 -2.23 -3.29
C ALA A 74 0.35 -2.39 -3.68
N ALA A 75 0.07 -3.12 -4.76
CA ALA A 75 -1.31 -3.39 -5.19
C ALA A 75 -2.04 -4.33 -4.22
N GLN A 76 -1.34 -5.31 -3.66
CA GLN A 76 -1.91 -6.22 -2.65
C GLN A 76 -2.28 -5.47 -1.36
N VAL A 77 -1.40 -4.57 -0.90
CA VAL A 77 -1.70 -3.69 0.24
C VAL A 77 -2.90 -2.79 -0.06
N ALA A 78 -2.99 -2.26 -1.29
CA ALA A 78 -4.11 -1.42 -1.69
C ALA A 78 -5.44 -2.16 -1.59
N GLU A 79 -5.48 -3.42 -2.03
CA GLU A 79 -6.69 -4.24 -1.96
C GLU A 79 -7.06 -4.60 -0.52
N ILE A 80 -6.09 -4.97 0.31
CA ILE A 80 -6.32 -5.24 1.75
C ILE A 80 -6.92 -4.01 2.44
N MET A 81 -6.34 -2.83 2.20
CA MET A 81 -6.87 -1.56 2.73
C MET A 81 -8.26 -1.25 2.17
N TYR A 82 -8.51 -1.53 0.88
CA TYR A 82 -9.81 -1.33 0.26
C TYR A 82 -10.88 -2.26 0.85
N ALA A 83 -10.53 -3.49 1.18
CA ALA A 83 -11.37 -4.44 1.90
C ALA A 83 -11.66 -4.01 3.36
N GLY A 84 -11.00 -2.95 3.86
CA GLY A 84 -11.12 -2.48 5.23
C GLY A 84 -10.36 -3.34 6.24
N GLN A 85 -9.49 -4.23 5.77
CA GLN A 85 -8.62 -5.01 6.63
C GLN A 85 -7.36 -4.21 6.99
N LYS A 86 -6.82 -4.51 8.17
CA LYS A 86 -5.58 -3.91 8.68
C LYS A 86 -4.41 -4.86 8.49
N ILE A 87 -3.25 -4.29 8.26
CA ILE A 87 -1.97 -5.00 8.31
C ILE A 87 -1.28 -4.49 9.57
N LEU A 88 -0.99 -5.39 10.50
CA LEU A 88 -0.32 -5.05 11.73
C LEU A 88 1.20 -5.06 11.53
N LYS A 89 1.90 -4.17 12.22
CA LYS A 89 3.35 -4.07 12.20
C LYS A 89 4.03 -5.40 12.53
N ALA A 90 3.47 -6.13 13.49
CA ALA A 90 3.98 -7.45 13.87
C ALA A 90 3.90 -8.48 12.72
N GLU A 91 2.90 -8.38 11.83
CA GLU A 91 2.75 -9.29 10.69
C GLU A 91 3.84 -9.07 9.63
N ILE A 92 4.38 -7.86 9.54
CA ILE A 92 5.38 -7.47 8.55
C ILE A 92 6.77 -7.29 9.15
N GLN A 93 7.00 -7.67 10.41
CA GLN A 93 8.29 -7.45 11.05
C GLN A 93 9.39 -8.36 10.46
N ASP A 94 9.05 -9.60 10.16
CA ASP A 94 10.00 -10.64 9.72
C ASP A 94 9.99 -10.87 8.20
N SER A 95 8.82 -10.72 7.55
CA SER A 95 8.68 -10.96 6.10
C SER A 95 7.50 -10.18 5.51
N VAL A 96 7.53 -10.00 4.18
CA VAL A 96 6.42 -9.48 3.38
C VAL A 96 5.34 -10.55 3.12
N ASP A 97 5.64 -11.83 3.34
CA ASP A 97 4.76 -12.96 2.99
C ASP A 97 3.38 -12.86 3.64
N ALA A 98 3.28 -12.30 4.85
CA ALA A 98 2.01 -12.09 5.53
C ALA A 98 1.04 -11.22 4.71
N VAL A 99 1.55 -10.23 3.96
CA VAL A 99 0.75 -9.41 3.04
C VAL A 99 0.22 -10.26 1.89
N VAL A 100 1.08 -11.10 1.31
CA VAL A 100 0.73 -11.97 0.18
C VAL A 100 -0.33 -12.99 0.60
N GLU A 101 -0.14 -13.63 1.76
CA GLU A 101 -1.09 -14.58 2.32
C GLU A 101 -2.43 -13.93 2.69
N LYS A 102 -2.40 -12.73 3.28
CA LYS A 102 -3.61 -11.99 3.63
C LYS A 102 -4.39 -11.61 2.37
N PHE A 103 -3.69 -11.12 1.35
CA PHE A 103 -4.29 -10.83 0.05
C PHE A 103 -4.92 -12.08 -0.59
N ALA A 104 -4.26 -13.23 -0.53
CA ALA A 104 -4.79 -14.48 -1.08
C ALA A 104 -6.06 -15.00 -0.37
N LYS A 105 -6.35 -14.49 0.83
CA LYS A 105 -7.53 -14.85 1.65
C LYS A 105 -8.69 -13.85 1.52
N LEU A 106 -8.51 -12.74 0.78
CA LEU A 106 -9.57 -11.79 0.42
C LEU A 106 -10.52 -12.41 -0.61
#